data_AF-X0Y8S4-F1
#
_entry.id   AF-X0Y8S4-F1
#
_cell.length_a   1.000
_cell.length_b   1.000
_cell.length_c   1.000
_cell.angle_alpha   90.00
_cell.angle_beta   90.00
_cell.angle_gamma   90.00
#
_symmetry.space_group_name_H-M   'P 1'
#
loop_
_entity.id
_entity.type
_entity.pdbx_description
1 polymer ?
#
loop_
_entity_poly.entity_id
_entity_poly.type
_entity_poly.pdbx_seq_one_letter_code
_entity_poly.pdbx_strand_id
1 'polypeptide(L)'
;PVGCDRGDMIEAIVLGGARINQFYEGDFTPGKPTPPTCYAIADPLWEAGEVEGKIAPPADLKSKQSDKCSDCAFNAFGSGRGNAKACKNTVRLAMLPACTDDVAKADGFMLSVPPTGMRSWASYVAPLAAVGRPVQTVITEIEKIPNTTGAGFSLAFSTLQPIQDETTLRSILARAKGDGGAALVQPPPAAESSGAKPKRRRKVVKK
;
A
#
# COMPACT_ATOMS: atom_id res chain seq x y z
N PRO A 1 -8.02 -12.46 13.50
CA PRO A 1 -6.74 -12.33 14.25
C PRO A 1 -6.88 -11.28 15.36
N VAL A 2 -7.12 -11.73 16.60
CA VAL A 2 -7.63 -10.90 17.72
C VAL A 2 -6.50 -10.28 18.59
N GLY A 3 -5.25 -10.28 18.13
CA GLY A 3 -4.10 -9.77 18.90
C GLY A 3 -3.36 -8.58 18.26
N CYS A 4 -3.40 -8.47 16.93
CA CYS A 4 -2.67 -7.44 16.19
C CYS A 4 -3.45 -6.14 15.99
N ASP A 5 -4.78 -6.17 16.18
CA ASP A 5 -5.69 -5.06 15.86
C ASP A 5 -6.23 -4.47 17.15
N ARG A 6 -5.85 -3.23 17.44
CA ARG A 6 -6.28 -2.46 18.61
C ARG A 6 -7.30 -1.38 18.25
N GLY A 7 -8.05 -1.56 17.15
CA GLY A 7 -9.06 -0.63 16.66
C GLY A 7 -8.46 0.38 15.68
N ASP A 8 -7.77 1.39 16.19
CA ASP A 8 -7.11 2.41 15.35
C ASP A 8 -5.63 2.09 15.06
N MET A 9 -5.11 1.00 15.61
CA MET A 9 -3.73 0.57 15.42
C MET A 9 -3.66 -0.89 14.98
N ILE A 10 -2.71 -1.19 14.10
CA ILE A 10 -2.34 -2.56 13.77
C ILE A 10 -0.83 -2.80 13.95
N GLU A 11 -0.48 -3.99 14.41
CA GLU A 11 0.91 -4.46 14.47
C GLU A 11 1.19 -5.42 13.31
N ALA A 12 2.19 -5.09 12.50
CA ALA A 12 2.49 -5.84 11.29
C ALA A 12 3.99 -5.91 11.01
N ILE A 13 4.39 -6.95 10.28
CA ILE A 13 5.72 -7.08 9.70
C ILE A 13 5.61 -6.65 8.24
N VAL A 14 6.30 -5.58 7.86
CA VAL A 14 6.27 -5.07 6.47
C VAL A 14 7.30 -5.84 5.63
N LEU A 15 6.83 -6.63 4.68
CA LEU A 15 7.67 -7.41 3.76
C LEU A 15 8.32 -6.52 2.68
N GLY A 16 7.71 -5.39 2.35
CA GLY A 16 8.23 -4.44 1.38
C GLY A 16 7.20 -3.39 0.99
N GLY A 17 7.63 -2.41 0.21
CA GLY A 17 6.77 -1.34 -0.27
C GLY A 17 7.08 -0.95 -1.71
N ALA A 18 6.04 -0.64 -2.49
CA ALA A 18 6.17 -0.17 -3.86
C ALA A 18 5.32 1.08 -4.06
N ARG A 19 5.89 2.12 -4.68
CA ARG A 19 5.08 3.26 -5.13
C ARG A 19 4.19 2.82 -6.28
N ILE A 20 2.95 3.29 -6.27
CA ILE A 20 2.04 3.13 -7.38
C ILE A 20 1.35 4.45 -7.71
N ASN A 21 1.31 4.76 -8.99
CA ASN A 21 0.54 5.86 -9.54
C ASN A 21 -0.68 5.27 -10.26
N GLN A 22 -1.87 5.79 -9.98
CA GLN A 22 -3.12 5.31 -10.56
C GLN A 22 -4.00 6.48 -10.99
N PHE A 23 -4.30 6.55 -12.29
CA PHE A 23 -5.25 7.50 -12.85
C PHE A 23 -6.57 6.80 -13.14
N TYR A 24 -7.66 7.43 -12.72
CA TYR A 24 -9.02 6.96 -12.94
C TYR A 24 -9.77 8.02 -13.72
N GLU A 25 -10.39 7.62 -14.82
CA GLU A 25 -11.29 8.48 -15.57
C GLU A 25 -12.67 8.53 -14.90
N GLY A 26 -13.24 9.73 -14.83
CA GLY A 26 -14.54 9.96 -14.19
C GLY A 26 -14.51 10.00 -12.67
N ASP A 27 -15.70 10.07 -12.08
CA ASP A 27 -15.88 10.27 -10.65
C ASP A 27 -15.95 8.96 -9.87
N PHE A 28 -15.41 9.00 -8.64
CA PHE A 28 -15.48 7.87 -7.71
C PHE A 28 -16.94 7.53 -7.39
N THR A 29 -17.33 6.29 -7.70
CA THR A 29 -18.66 5.77 -7.34
C THR A 29 -18.53 4.77 -6.17
N PRO A 30 -19.09 5.09 -4.99
CA PRO A 30 -19.03 4.18 -3.85
C PRO A 30 -19.61 2.79 -4.16
N GLY A 31 -18.87 1.75 -3.80
CA GLY A 31 -19.30 0.36 -3.97
C GLY A 31 -19.25 -0.19 -5.40
N LYS A 32 -18.70 0.57 -6.36
CA LYS A 32 -18.38 0.09 -7.70
C LYS A 32 -16.87 0.14 -7.90
N PRO A 33 -16.16 -0.99 -7.87
CA PRO A 33 -14.73 -1.00 -8.17
C PRO A 33 -14.55 -0.73 -9.67
N THR A 34 -13.99 0.42 -10.00
CA THR A 34 -13.55 0.75 -11.36
C THR A 34 -12.04 0.54 -11.42
N PRO A 35 -11.50 -0.18 -12.40
CA PRO A 35 -10.05 -0.27 -12.58
C PRO A 35 -9.48 1.10 -12.97
N PRO A 36 -8.20 1.35 -12.72
CA PRO A 36 -7.56 2.57 -13.22
C PRO A 36 -7.45 2.52 -14.75
N THR A 37 -7.69 3.67 -15.39
CA THR A 37 -7.44 3.87 -16.82
C THR A 37 -5.94 3.75 -17.11
N CYS A 38 -5.09 4.27 -16.23
CA CYS A 38 -3.64 4.15 -16.34
C CYS A 38 -3.04 3.86 -14.97
N TYR A 39 -1.98 3.04 -14.93
CA TYR A 39 -1.22 2.79 -13.72
C TYR A 39 0.27 2.68 -14.01
N ALA A 40 1.09 2.90 -13.00
CA ALA A 40 2.53 2.67 -13.02
C ALA A 40 2.96 2.17 -11.63
N ILE A 41 3.73 1.09 -11.58
CA ILE A 41 4.25 0.51 -10.34
C ILE A 41 5.77 0.66 -10.36
N ALA A 42 6.33 1.17 -9.28
CA ALA A 42 7.77 1.20 -9.09
C ALA A 42 8.29 -0.20 -8.79
N ASP A 43 9.44 -0.56 -9.34
CA ASP A 43 10.17 -1.75 -8.92
C ASP A 43 10.54 -1.59 -7.43
N PRO A 44 10.17 -2.55 -6.55
CA PRO A 44 10.53 -2.52 -5.13
C PRO A 44 12.05 -2.51 -4.87
N LEU A 45 12.87 -2.88 -5.86
CA LEU A 45 14.33 -2.89 -5.78
C LEU A 45 14.96 -1.54 -6.14
N TRP A 46 14.19 -0.56 -6.63
CA TRP A 46 14.73 0.76 -6.91
C TRP A 46 15.00 1.53 -5.62
N GLU A 47 16.09 2.30 -5.63
CA GLU A 47 16.38 3.23 -4.54
C GLU A 47 15.35 4.37 -4.53
N ALA A 48 15.00 4.85 -3.33
CA ALA A 48 13.90 5.81 -3.16
C ALA A 48 14.09 7.11 -3.99
N GLY A 49 15.33 7.53 -4.22
CA GLY A 49 15.68 8.70 -5.03
C GLY A 49 15.52 8.49 -6.55
N GLU A 50 15.50 7.24 -7.01
CA GLU A 50 15.39 6.91 -8.43
C GLU A 50 13.94 6.77 -8.89
N VAL A 51 13.03 6.46 -7.97
CA VAL A 51 11.65 6.09 -8.28
C VAL A 51 10.95 7.14 -9.13
N GLU A 52 11.04 8.43 -8.79
CA GLU A 52 10.35 9.50 -9.54
C GLU A 52 10.84 9.63 -10.98
N GLY A 53 12.12 9.31 -11.24
CA GLY A 53 12.71 9.39 -12.59
C GLY A 53 12.49 8.13 -13.43
N LYS A 54 12.20 6.99 -12.80
CA LYS A 54 12.07 5.68 -13.47
C LYS A 54 10.62 5.17 -13.56
N ILE A 55 9.73 5.61 -12.68
CA ILE A 55 8.35 5.12 -12.67
C ILE A 55 7.60 5.54 -13.94
N ALA A 56 7.08 4.54 -14.64
CA ALA A 56 6.40 4.70 -15.92
C ALA A 56 5.29 3.64 -16.05
N PRO A 57 4.23 3.93 -16.83
CA PRO A 57 3.24 2.93 -17.14
C PRO A 57 3.84 1.75 -17.93
N PRO A 58 3.27 0.54 -17.83
CA PRO A 58 3.69 -0.59 -18.67
C PRO A 58 3.65 -0.22 -20.15
N ALA A 59 4.65 -0.66 -20.91
CA ALA A 59 4.79 -0.30 -22.32
C ALA A 59 3.62 -0.79 -23.19
N ASP A 60 3.01 -1.92 -22.81
CA ASP A 60 1.87 -2.57 -23.46
C ASP A 60 0.51 -2.00 -23.02
N LEU A 61 0.47 -1.11 -22.03
CA LEU A 61 -0.76 -0.47 -21.58
C LEU A 61 -1.25 0.57 -22.60
N LYS A 62 -2.21 0.18 -23.44
CA LYS A 62 -2.79 1.04 -24.49
C LYS A 62 -3.42 2.33 -23.97
N SER A 63 -3.96 2.30 -22.75
CA SER A 63 -4.62 3.43 -22.09
C SER A 63 -3.65 4.29 -21.27
N LYS A 64 -2.33 4.12 -21.43
CA LYS A 64 -1.34 4.96 -20.76
C LYS A 64 -1.55 6.44 -21.10
N GLN A 65 -1.46 7.29 -20.09
CA GLN A 65 -1.65 8.74 -20.26
C GLN A 65 -0.36 9.49 -20.63
N SER A 66 0.79 8.84 -20.44
CA SER A 66 2.13 9.36 -20.75
C SER A 66 3.12 8.20 -20.77
N ASP A 67 4.24 8.36 -21.47
CA ASP A 67 5.35 7.39 -21.42
C ASP A 67 6.15 7.47 -20.12
N LYS A 68 6.15 8.63 -19.46
CA LYS A 68 6.82 8.85 -18.17
C LYS A 68 5.86 9.50 -17.19
N CYS A 69 5.86 9.03 -15.94
CA CYS A 69 5.02 9.65 -14.92
C CYS A 69 5.50 11.06 -14.55
N SER A 70 6.79 11.37 -14.67
CA SER A 70 7.36 12.71 -14.42
C SER A 70 6.76 13.78 -15.33
N ASP A 71 6.41 13.40 -16.56
CA ASP A 71 5.99 14.33 -17.62
C ASP A 71 4.47 14.31 -17.82
N CYS A 72 3.75 13.52 -17.01
CA CYS A 72 2.31 13.31 -17.17
C CYS A 72 1.51 14.50 -16.62
N ALA A 73 0.67 15.10 -17.46
CA ALA A 73 -0.21 16.22 -17.08
C ALA A 73 -1.14 15.86 -15.90
N PHE A 74 -1.61 14.62 -15.81
CA PHE A 74 -2.44 14.15 -14.69
C PHE A 74 -1.66 13.90 -13.40
N ASN A 75 -0.33 13.83 -13.45
CA ASN A 75 0.54 13.72 -12.27
C ASN A 75 1.08 15.09 -11.79
N ALA A 76 0.64 16.19 -12.41
CA ALA A 76 0.97 17.54 -11.96
C ALA A 76 0.00 18.00 -10.85
N PHE A 77 0.49 18.80 -9.90
CA PHE A 77 -0.39 19.48 -8.94
C PHE A 77 -1.35 20.43 -9.67
N GLY A 78 -2.59 20.51 -9.21
CA GLY A 78 -3.64 21.30 -9.88
C GLY A 78 -4.38 20.57 -11.01
N SER A 79 -3.92 19.39 -11.42
CA SER A 79 -4.64 18.57 -12.42
C SER A 79 -5.92 17.92 -11.87
N GLY A 80 -6.02 17.75 -10.55
CA GLY A 80 -7.16 17.15 -9.86
C GLY A 80 -7.96 18.16 -9.03
N ARG A 81 -8.94 17.63 -8.27
CA ARG A 81 -9.78 18.44 -7.37
C ARG A 81 -8.96 18.98 -6.19
N GLY A 82 -9.24 20.23 -5.78
CA GLY A 82 -8.65 20.83 -4.58
C GLY A 82 -7.13 21.03 -4.66
N ASN A 83 -6.62 21.43 -5.83
CA ASN A 83 -5.18 21.59 -6.13
C ASN A 83 -4.34 20.30 -5.98
N ALA A 84 -4.98 19.15 -5.85
CA ALA A 84 -4.30 17.86 -5.83
C ALA A 84 -3.90 17.38 -7.25
N LYS A 85 -3.20 16.26 -7.30
CA LYS A 85 -2.95 15.52 -8.54
C LYS A 85 -4.19 14.71 -8.93
N ALA A 86 -4.52 14.64 -10.22
CA ALA A 86 -5.57 13.75 -10.71
C ALA A 86 -5.14 12.27 -10.64
N CYS A 87 -3.87 12.01 -10.91
CA CYS A 87 -3.23 10.72 -10.67
C CYS A 87 -3.01 10.53 -9.17
N LYS A 88 -3.50 9.42 -8.63
CA LYS A 88 -3.33 9.06 -7.23
C LYS A 88 -1.99 8.37 -7.04
N ASN A 89 -1.11 9.00 -6.27
CA ASN A 89 0.20 8.45 -5.93
C ASN A 89 0.10 7.87 -4.51
N THR A 90 0.34 6.58 -4.37
CA THR A 90 0.29 5.86 -3.09
C THR A 90 1.51 4.96 -2.94
N VAL A 91 1.67 4.40 -1.74
CA VAL A 91 2.61 3.30 -1.49
C VAL A 91 1.80 2.06 -1.13
N ARG A 92 2.01 0.97 -1.85
CA ARG A 92 1.48 -0.35 -1.47
C ARG A 92 2.48 -1.03 -0.56
N LEU A 93 2.02 -1.56 0.56
CA LEU A 93 2.80 -2.36 1.49
C LEU A 93 2.28 -3.79 1.48
N ALA A 94 3.19 -4.75 1.35
CA ALA A 94 2.91 -6.17 1.59
C ALA A 94 3.29 -6.49 3.04
N MET A 95 2.38 -7.11 3.79
CA MET A 95 2.53 -7.23 5.24
C MET A 95 2.07 -8.58 5.77
N LEU A 96 2.63 -8.99 6.90
CA LEU A 96 2.17 -10.12 7.72
C LEU A 96 1.65 -9.62 9.07
N PRO A 97 0.67 -10.29 9.68
CA PRO A 97 0.26 -9.99 11.04
C PRO A 97 1.40 -10.27 12.02
N ALA A 98 1.70 -9.35 12.95
CA ALA A 98 2.78 -9.55 13.92
C ALA A 98 2.47 -10.61 15.00
N CYS A 99 1.19 -10.88 15.24
CA CYS A 99 0.65 -11.82 16.23
C CYS A 99 0.50 -13.25 15.70
N THR A 100 1.20 -13.61 14.63
CA THR A 100 1.18 -14.97 14.09
C THR A 100 2.26 -15.84 14.73
N ASP A 101 1.92 -17.07 15.08
CA ASP A 101 2.88 -18.05 15.61
C ASP A 101 3.75 -18.68 14.51
N ASP A 102 3.32 -18.61 13.25
CA ASP A 102 4.00 -19.21 12.09
C ASP A 102 4.01 -18.23 10.91
N VAL A 103 5.04 -17.40 10.84
CA VAL A 103 5.25 -16.42 9.77
C VAL A 103 5.37 -17.05 8.38
N ALA A 104 5.76 -18.33 8.28
CA ALA A 104 5.89 -19.01 7.00
C ALA A 104 4.52 -19.34 6.40
N LYS A 105 3.51 -19.61 7.24
CA LYS A 105 2.14 -19.94 6.82
C LYS A 105 1.13 -18.80 7.00
N ALA A 106 1.54 -17.70 7.63
CA ALA A 106 0.67 -16.56 7.89
C ALA A 106 0.08 -15.97 6.60
N ASP A 107 -1.22 -15.71 6.60
CA ASP A 107 -1.90 -15.00 5.51
C ASP A 107 -1.37 -13.56 5.43
N GLY A 108 -0.81 -13.23 4.27
CA GLY A 108 -0.35 -11.88 3.98
C GLY A 108 -1.50 -10.95 3.60
N PHE A 109 -1.30 -9.65 3.79
CA PHE A 109 -2.26 -8.64 3.39
C PHE A 109 -1.58 -7.40 2.84
N MET A 110 -2.34 -6.64 2.05
CA MET A 110 -1.87 -5.42 1.40
C MET A 110 -2.48 -4.18 2.05
N LEU A 111 -1.66 -3.17 2.29
CA LEU A 111 -2.10 -1.85 2.74
C LEU A 111 -1.71 -0.81 1.69
N SER A 112 -2.67 0.02 1.27
CA SER A 112 -2.39 1.19 0.44
C SER A 112 -2.26 2.43 1.31
N VAL A 113 -1.05 2.94 1.47
CA VAL A 113 -0.76 4.19 2.16
C VAL A 113 -1.30 5.36 1.32
N PRO A 114 -2.26 6.15 1.84
CA PRO A 114 -2.82 7.27 1.09
C PRO A 114 -1.78 8.39 0.91
N PRO A 115 -2.02 9.34 -0.02
CA PRO A 115 -1.10 10.47 -0.24
C PRO A 115 -0.78 11.26 1.04
N THR A 116 -1.75 11.37 1.94
CA THR A 116 -1.62 12.03 3.25
C THR A 116 -0.63 11.32 4.18
N GLY A 117 -0.49 9.99 4.08
CA GLY A 117 0.43 9.18 4.89
C GLY A 117 1.80 8.97 4.27
N MET A 118 2.02 9.32 3.00
CA MET A 118 3.28 9.05 2.30
C MET A 118 4.50 9.73 2.97
N ARG A 119 4.32 10.94 3.51
CA ARG A 119 5.39 11.62 4.23
C ARG A 119 5.75 10.89 5.52
N SER A 120 4.75 10.42 6.27
CA SER A 120 4.97 9.65 7.49
C SER A 120 5.70 8.34 7.19
N TRP A 121 5.28 7.62 6.14
CA TRP A 121 5.97 6.42 5.67
C TRP A 121 7.44 6.70 5.32
N ALA A 122 7.71 7.75 4.53
CA ALA A 122 9.08 8.11 4.16
C ALA A 122 9.95 8.46 5.38
N SER A 123 9.40 9.21 6.34
CA SER A 123 10.08 9.55 7.59
C SER A 123 10.32 8.34 8.49
N TYR A 124 9.48 7.31 8.39
CA TYR A 124 9.64 6.05 9.12
C TYR A 124 10.75 5.16 8.54
N VAL A 125 10.79 5.01 7.20
CA VAL A 125 11.77 4.12 6.56
C VAL A 125 13.17 4.73 6.43
N ALA A 126 13.30 6.05 6.34
CA ALA A 126 14.59 6.70 6.10
C ALA A 126 15.63 6.42 7.22
N PRO A 127 15.30 6.51 8.53
CA PRO A 127 16.26 6.17 9.59
C PRO A 127 16.67 4.69 9.59
N LEU A 128 15.74 3.79 9.25
CA LEU A 128 16.03 2.36 9.14
C LEU A 128 17.03 2.10 7.99
N ALA A 129 16.79 2.71 6.84
CA ALA A 129 17.68 2.63 5.69
C ALA A 129 19.07 3.21 5.98
N ALA A 130 19.15 4.33 6.71
CA ALA A 130 20.41 5.00 7.05
C ALA A 130 21.36 4.11 7.88
N VAL A 131 20.82 3.18 8.68
CA VAL A 131 21.61 2.20 9.45
C VAL A 131 21.67 0.82 8.80
N GLY A 132 21.27 0.71 7.53
CA GLY A 132 21.28 -0.55 6.79
C GLY A 132 20.31 -1.60 7.35
N ARG A 133 19.26 -1.18 8.06
CA ARG A 133 18.25 -2.06 8.64
C ARG A 133 17.03 -2.15 7.73
N PRO A 134 16.77 -3.30 7.09
CA PRO A 134 15.57 -3.47 6.28
C PRO A 134 14.30 -3.42 7.13
N VAL A 135 13.22 -2.83 6.60
CA VAL A 135 11.95 -2.65 7.33
C VAL A 135 11.31 -3.97 7.77
N GLN A 136 11.56 -5.06 7.04
CA GLN A 136 11.10 -6.41 7.37
C GLN A 136 11.74 -7.04 8.62
N THR A 137 12.74 -6.39 9.23
CA THR A 137 13.43 -6.88 10.44
C THR A 137 12.83 -6.36 11.75
N VAL A 138 11.74 -5.59 11.67
CA VAL A 138 11.09 -4.98 12.83
C VAL A 138 9.59 -5.20 12.78
N ILE A 139 8.96 -5.22 13.96
CA ILE A 139 7.51 -5.10 14.08
C ILE A 139 7.17 -3.62 13.95
N THR A 140 6.32 -3.31 12.97
CA THR A 140 5.81 -1.98 12.69
C THR A 140 4.42 -1.82 13.29
N GLU A 141 4.22 -0.78 14.08
CA GLU A 141 2.88 -0.33 14.44
C GLU A 141 2.41 0.71 13.42
N ILE A 142 1.17 0.55 12.97
CA ILE A 142 0.52 1.41 12.00
C ILE A 142 -0.73 1.97 12.65
N GLU A 143 -0.73 3.27 12.91
CA GLU A 143 -1.85 3.97 13.53
C GLU A 143 -2.62 4.78 12.49
N LYS A 144 -3.95 4.65 12.52
CA LYS A 144 -4.87 5.46 11.73
C LYS A 144 -5.14 6.76 12.47
N ILE A 145 -4.63 7.86 11.92
CA ILE A 145 -4.85 9.19 12.46
C ILE A 145 -6.05 9.83 11.78
N PRO A 146 -7.19 10.03 12.47
CA PRO A 146 -8.33 10.74 11.89
C PRO A 146 -7.94 12.18 11.58
N ASN A 147 -8.39 12.70 10.43
CA ASN A 147 -8.18 14.10 10.12
C ASN A 147 -9.08 14.96 11.03
N THR A 148 -8.50 15.95 11.72
CA THR A 148 -9.24 16.89 12.57
C THR A 148 -9.93 18.00 11.78
N THR A 149 -9.51 18.22 10.52
CA THR A 149 -10.07 19.24 9.63
C THR A 149 -10.42 18.64 8.27
N GLY A 150 -11.65 18.14 8.16
CA GLY A 150 -12.21 17.60 6.91
C GLY A 150 -12.32 16.07 6.87
N ALA A 151 -12.58 15.55 5.66
CA ALA A 151 -12.75 14.12 5.46
C ALA A 151 -11.41 13.39 5.26
N GLY A 152 -11.33 12.14 5.74
CA GLY A 152 -10.19 11.24 5.51
C GLY A 152 -9.40 10.91 6.78
N PHE A 153 -8.25 10.26 6.57
CA PHE A 153 -7.31 9.87 7.60
C PHE A 153 -5.89 9.94 7.05
N SER A 154 -4.92 9.95 7.96
CA SER A 154 -3.52 9.67 7.66
C SER A 154 -3.08 8.39 8.36
N LEU A 155 -1.89 7.92 8.02
CA LEU A 155 -1.26 6.79 8.70
C LEU A 155 0.02 7.28 9.36
N ALA A 156 0.23 6.91 10.62
CA ALA A 156 1.49 7.04 11.32
C ALA A 156 2.15 5.66 11.45
N PHE A 157 3.48 5.64 11.43
CA PHE A 157 4.29 4.42 11.47
C PHE A 157 5.35 4.54 12.56
N SER A 158 5.48 3.52 13.39
CA SER A 158 6.48 3.46 14.46
C SER A 158 7.09 2.06 14.54
N THR A 159 8.34 1.98 15.01
CA THR A 159 9.00 0.69 15.28
C THR A 159 8.68 0.30 16.71
N LEU A 160 8.02 -0.85 16.91
CA LEU A 160 7.77 -1.39 18.24
C LEU A 160 9.00 -2.12 18.77
N GLN A 161 9.50 -3.08 18.02
CA GLN A 161 10.64 -3.90 18.43
C GLN A 161 11.33 -4.58 17.23
N PRO A 162 12.64 -4.83 17.33
CA PRO A 162 13.35 -5.69 16.38
C PRO A 162 12.93 -7.16 16.53
N ILE A 163 12.88 -7.88 15.42
CA ILE A 163 12.67 -9.32 15.41
C ILE A 163 14.03 -9.97 15.68
N GLN A 164 14.13 -10.73 16.77
CA GLN A 164 15.40 -11.32 17.24
C GLN A 164 15.59 -12.77 16.79
N ASP A 165 14.49 -13.52 16.59
CA ASP A 165 14.56 -14.93 16.21
C ASP A 165 15.05 -15.09 14.76
N GLU A 166 16.18 -15.76 14.61
CA GLU A 166 16.84 -15.92 13.31
C GLU A 166 16.01 -16.77 12.33
N THR A 167 15.31 -17.79 12.84
CA THR A 167 14.45 -18.67 12.02
C THR A 167 13.27 -17.90 11.45
N THR A 168 12.65 -17.05 12.28
CA THR A 168 11.57 -16.14 11.91
C THR A 168 12.07 -15.13 10.89
N LEU A 169 13.22 -14.49 11.13
CA LEU A 169 13.83 -13.55 10.18
C LEU A 169 14.09 -14.19 8.81
N ARG A 170 14.66 -15.41 8.77
CA ARG A 170 14.88 -16.13 7.51
C ARG A 170 13.57 -16.39 6.77
N SER A 171 12.52 -16.77 7.50
CA SER A 171 11.19 -17.00 6.93
C SER A 171 10.57 -15.71 6.37
N ILE A 172 10.68 -14.59 7.09
CA ILE A 172 10.22 -13.28 6.63
C ILE A 172 10.96 -12.85 5.37
N LEU A 173 12.29 -13.00 5.33
CA LEU A 173 13.08 -12.66 4.15
C LEU A 173 12.73 -13.53 2.94
N ALA A 174 12.41 -14.82 3.17
CA ALA A 174 11.93 -15.70 2.11
C ALA A 174 10.56 -15.25 1.57
N ARG A 175 9.62 -14.89 2.45
CA ARG A 175 8.31 -14.32 2.09
C ARG A 175 8.45 -13.00 1.33
N ALA A 176 9.33 -12.11 1.79
CA ALA A 176 9.60 -10.83 1.14
C ALA A 176 10.15 -10.99 -0.29
N LYS A 177 11.06 -11.95 -0.51
CA LYS A 177 11.58 -12.28 -1.85
C LYS A 177 10.58 -13.06 -2.71
N GLY A 178 9.68 -13.80 -2.08
CA GLY A 178 8.68 -14.63 -2.72
C GLY A 178 7.35 -13.90 -2.92
N ASP A 179 6.33 -14.34 -2.19
CA ASP A 179 4.95 -13.90 -2.36
C ASP A 179 4.72 -12.42 -2.02
N GLY A 180 5.41 -11.90 -1.00
CA GLY A 180 5.32 -10.48 -0.62
C GLY A 180 5.84 -9.56 -1.73
N GLY A 181 7.02 -9.86 -2.28
CA GLY A 181 7.60 -9.13 -3.40
C GLY A 181 6.75 -9.24 -4.67
N ALA A 182 6.27 -10.45 -4.98
CA ALA A 182 5.39 -10.67 -6.12
C ALA A 182 4.08 -9.86 -5.99
N ALA A 183 3.47 -9.80 -4.81
CA ALA A 183 2.23 -9.05 -4.56
C ALA A 183 2.38 -7.53 -4.78
N LEU A 184 3.56 -6.97 -4.51
CA LEU A 184 3.82 -5.53 -4.68
C LEU A 184 3.76 -5.09 -6.14
N VAL A 185 4.19 -5.95 -7.06
CA VAL A 185 4.27 -5.66 -8.50
C VAL A 185 3.06 -6.14 -9.30
N GLN A 186 2.06 -6.72 -8.64
CA GLN A 186 0.85 -7.15 -9.31
C GLN A 186 0.10 -5.94 -9.90
N PRO A 187 -0.30 -6.04 -11.20
CA PRO A 187 -1.09 -4.99 -11.81
C PRO A 187 -2.41 -4.83 -11.04
N PRO A 188 -2.97 -3.60 -10.98
CA PRO A 188 -4.32 -3.41 -10.48
C PRO A 188 -5.28 -4.37 -11.21
N PRO A 189 -6.26 -4.97 -10.51
CA PRO A 189 -7.18 -5.89 -11.15
C PRO A 189 -7.88 -5.19 -12.33
N ALA A 190 -7.88 -5.86 -13.48
CA ALA A 190 -8.67 -5.43 -14.62
C ALA A 190 -10.17 -5.42 -14.24
N ALA A 191 -11.00 -4.64 -14.95
CA ALA A 191 -12.46 -4.75 -14.83
C ALA A 191 -12.94 -6.11 -15.35
N GLU A 192 -12.69 -7.18 -14.61
CA GLU A 192 -13.53 -8.36 -14.69
C GLU A 192 -14.69 -8.14 -13.73
N SER A 193 -15.89 -8.26 -14.27
CA SER A 193 -17.17 -8.04 -13.62
C SER A 193 -17.30 -8.84 -12.31
N SER A 194 -16.91 -8.26 -11.18
CA SER A 194 -17.20 -8.82 -9.85
C SER A 194 -18.63 -8.46 -9.45
N GLY A 195 -19.58 -9.08 -10.15
CA GLY A 195 -20.96 -9.24 -9.70
C GLY A 195 -21.02 -10.21 -8.53
N ALA A 196 -20.54 -9.81 -7.35
CA ALA A 196 -20.83 -10.51 -6.11
C ALA A 196 -20.83 -9.53 -4.94
N LYS A 197 -21.93 -8.77 -4.80
CA LYS A 197 -22.23 -8.10 -3.52
C LYS A 197 -22.41 -9.20 -2.45
N PRO A 198 -21.70 -9.15 -1.31
CA PRO A 198 -22.01 -10.04 -0.20
C PRO A 198 -23.44 -9.74 0.27
N LYS A 199 -24.30 -10.77 0.26
CA LYS A 199 -25.68 -10.68 0.75
C LYS A 199 -25.64 -10.28 2.23
N ARG A 200 -26.05 -9.04 2.56
CA ARG A 200 -26.30 -8.63 3.95
C ARG A 200 -27.34 -9.59 4.54
N ARG A 201 -26.93 -10.44 5.47
CA ARG A 201 -27.85 -11.19 6.33
C ARG A 201 -28.65 -10.16 7.15
N ARG A 202 -29.96 -10.06 6.89
CA ARG A 202 -30.90 -9.33 7.76
C ARG A 202 -30.84 -9.99 9.15
N LYS A 203 -30.46 -9.22 10.19
CA LYS A 203 -30.69 -9.63 11.58
C LYS A 203 -32.20 -9.73 11.79
N VAL A 204 -32.69 -10.94 12.06
CA VAL A 204 -34.04 -11.16 12.57
C VAL A 204 -34.05 -10.66 14.01
N VAL A 205 -34.79 -9.58 14.27
CA VAL A 205 -35.14 -9.15 15.62
C VAL A 205 -36.18 -10.13 16.14
N LYS A 206 -35.84 -10.92 17.16
CA LYS A 206 -36.85 -11.65 17.94
C LYS A 206 -37.45 -10.68 18.95
N LYS A 207 -38.78 -10.59 18.93
CA LYS A 207 -39.62 -9.99 19.99
C LYS A 207 -39.53 -10.83 21.25
#